data_AF-A0A662SWX4-F1
#
_entry.id   AF-A0A662SWX4-F1
#
_cell.length_a   1.000
_cell.length_b   1.000
_cell.length_c   1.000
_cell.angle_alpha   90.00
_cell.angle_beta   90.00
_cell.angle_gamma   90.00
#
_symmetry.space_group_name_H-M   'P 1'
#
loop_
_entity.id
_entity.type
_entity.pdbx_description
1 polymer ?
#
loop_
_entity_poly.entity_id
_entity_poly.type
_entity_poly.pdbx_seq_one_letter_code
_entity_poly.pdbx_strand_id
1 'polypeptide(L)'
;MFLQLKPWGQSFLQLARDFTRRCSGIVLCEGKSDAEAIKVAAEVLGFKFRGTLAITDCGGVSGIREVAGYVAVLAHVSRKLKVISVVIDADECSLAERAYSIISSLKARGVDVEGFSEIHEGVFKGNLPAASLVVCVLGLMELPFRRHCLEDHFVKVLLIDGKLRESDLERFESSKEAFKGSFPQEGCQRGQQ
;
A
#
# COMPACT_ATOMS: atom_id res chain seq x y z
N MET A 1 -7.28 -4.91 15.98
CA MET A 1 -7.76 -3.52 16.12
C MET A 1 -6.99 -2.66 15.15
N PHE A 2 -7.67 -1.89 14.30
CA PHE A 2 -7.03 -0.97 13.35
C PHE A 2 -6.96 0.43 13.97
N LEU A 3 -5.81 1.09 13.83
CA LEU A 3 -5.61 2.49 14.22
C LEU A 3 -5.29 3.30 12.96
N GLN A 4 -6.13 4.28 12.61
CA GLN A 4 -5.85 5.19 11.50
C GLN A 4 -5.14 6.43 12.01
N LEU A 5 -4.02 6.78 11.36
CA LEU A 5 -3.22 7.96 11.68
C LEU A 5 -3.66 9.15 10.82
N LYS A 6 -3.46 10.38 11.32
CA LYS A 6 -3.78 11.62 10.58
C LYS A 6 -2.68 11.95 9.56
N PRO A 7 -2.98 12.71 8.48
CA PRO A 7 -2.01 13.14 7.48
C PRO A 7 -0.76 13.83 8.04
N TRP A 8 0.33 13.70 7.28
CA TRP A 8 1.73 13.98 7.63
C TRP A 8 1.98 15.27 8.42
N GLY A 9 1.34 16.38 8.05
CA GLY A 9 1.59 17.69 8.64
C GLY A 9 1.13 17.88 10.09
N GLN A 10 0.32 16.97 10.66
CA GLN A 10 -0.30 17.19 12.00
C GLN A 10 -0.07 16.09 13.05
N SER A 11 0.66 15.01 12.80
CA SER A 11 0.63 13.88 13.77
C SER A 11 1.92 13.09 14.03
N PHE A 12 3.11 13.57 13.65
CA PHE A 12 4.37 12.84 13.94
C PHE A 12 4.51 12.46 15.43
N LEU A 13 4.14 13.36 16.35
CA LEU A 13 4.18 13.08 17.78
C LEU A 13 3.14 12.04 18.24
N GLN A 14 1.95 12.02 17.65
CA GLN A 14 0.94 11.00 17.94
C GLN A 14 1.39 9.64 17.40
N LEU A 15 1.89 9.62 16.17
CA LEU A 15 2.44 8.46 15.49
C LEU A 15 3.61 7.86 16.29
N ALA A 16 4.60 8.67 16.70
CA ALA A 16 5.71 8.22 17.53
C ALA A 16 5.25 7.69 18.91
N ARG A 17 4.26 8.36 19.54
CA ARG A 17 3.70 7.94 20.83
C ARG A 17 2.91 6.63 20.74
N ASP A 18 2.18 6.42 19.65
CA ASP A 18 1.39 5.21 19.46
C ASP A 18 2.28 4.01 19.07
N PHE A 19 3.32 4.23 18.27
CA PHE A 19 4.30 3.19 17.92
C PHE A 19 5.12 2.72 19.10
N THR A 20 5.43 3.59 20.06
CA THR A 20 6.15 3.22 21.28
C THR A 20 5.27 2.50 22.30
N ARG A 21 3.94 2.71 22.29
CA ARG A 21 3.04 2.22 23.36
C ARG A 21 2.09 1.10 22.95
N ARG A 22 1.57 1.09 21.72
CA ARG A 22 0.37 0.32 21.36
C ARG A 22 0.48 -0.48 20.06
N CYS A 23 1.26 -0.02 19.10
CA CYS A 23 1.31 -0.65 17.77
C CYS A 23 2.40 -1.72 17.69
N SER A 24 2.02 -2.91 17.22
CA SER A 24 2.95 -3.99 16.90
C SER A 24 3.22 -4.13 15.40
N GLY A 25 2.39 -3.51 14.56
CA GLY A 25 2.63 -3.38 13.13
C GLY A 25 2.14 -2.04 12.59
N ILE A 26 2.66 -1.68 11.41
CA ILE A 26 2.24 -0.52 10.63
C ILE A 26 2.19 -0.87 9.14
N VAL A 27 1.18 -0.38 8.43
CA VAL A 27 1.07 -0.40 6.97
C VAL A 27 1.15 1.02 6.43
N LEU A 28 2.09 1.24 5.52
CA LEU A 28 2.32 2.48 4.78
C LEU A 28 1.72 2.33 3.39
N CYS A 29 0.64 3.04 3.12
CA CYS A 29 -0.07 3.02 1.84
C CYS A 29 0.27 4.26 1.03
N GLU A 30 0.31 4.12 -0.29
CA GLU A 30 0.61 5.25 -1.18
C GLU A 30 -0.49 6.32 -1.08
N GLY A 31 -1.73 5.90 -1.27
CA GLY A 31 -2.91 6.74 -1.23
C GLY A 31 -3.94 6.31 -0.20
N LYS A 32 -4.95 7.16 -0.06
CA LYS A 32 -6.11 6.90 0.80
C LYS A 32 -6.91 5.69 0.33
N SER A 33 -7.06 5.51 -1.00
CA SER A 33 -7.81 4.39 -1.57
C SER A 33 -7.20 3.04 -1.16
N ASP A 34 -5.88 2.90 -1.20
CA ASP A 34 -5.20 1.65 -0.82
C ASP A 34 -5.36 1.36 0.67
N ALA A 35 -5.28 2.40 1.50
CA ALA A 35 -5.50 2.27 2.95
C ALA A 35 -6.92 1.77 3.27
N GLU A 36 -7.95 2.24 2.55
CA GLU A 36 -9.32 1.74 2.72
C GLU A 36 -9.49 0.33 2.14
N ALA A 37 -8.94 0.06 0.96
CA ALA A 37 -9.04 -1.25 0.32
C ALA A 37 -8.45 -2.37 1.19
N ILE A 38 -7.31 -2.13 1.85
CA ILE A 38 -6.69 -3.10 2.78
C ILE A 38 -7.59 -3.38 3.98
N LYS A 39 -8.26 -2.35 4.54
CA LYS A 39 -9.18 -2.56 5.68
C LYS A 39 -10.37 -3.41 5.26
N VAL A 40 -10.96 -3.09 4.10
CA VAL A 40 -12.08 -3.86 3.54
C VAL A 40 -11.65 -5.29 3.24
N ALA A 41 -10.50 -5.50 2.59
CA ALA A 41 -9.97 -6.84 2.32
C ALA A 41 -9.73 -7.63 3.62
N ALA A 42 -9.15 -7.00 4.64
CA ALA A 42 -8.94 -7.65 5.93
C ALA A 42 -10.26 -8.04 6.61
N GLU A 43 -11.29 -7.21 6.52
CA GLU A 43 -12.62 -7.50 7.05
C GLU A 43 -13.28 -8.67 6.29
N VAL A 44 -13.31 -8.61 4.96
CA VAL A 44 -13.91 -9.65 4.10
C VAL A 44 -13.22 -11.00 4.28
N LEU A 45 -11.89 -11.02 4.41
CA LEU A 45 -11.11 -12.23 4.63
C LEU A 45 -11.15 -12.73 6.08
N GLY A 46 -11.82 -12.01 6.98
CA GLY A 46 -11.85 -12.34 8.42
C GLY A 46 -10.45 -12.27 9.07
N PHE A 47 -9.54 -11.50 8.50
CA PHE A 47 -8.15 -11.40 8.96
C PHE A 47 -8.08 -10.72 10.32
N LYS A 48 -7.47 -11.41 11.29
CA LYS A 48 -7.22 -10.88 12.64
C LYS A 48 -5.73 -10.75 12.90
N PHE A 49 -5.25 -9.51 12.89
CA PHE A 49 -3.87 -9.22 13.30
C PHE A 49 -3.71 -9.41 14.82
N ARG A 50 -2.69 -10.18 15.23
CA ARG A 50 -2.33 -10.34 16.65
C ARG A 50 -1.64 -9.06 17.14
N GLY A 51 -2.43 -8.19 17.76
CA GLY A 51 -1.99 -6.90 18.31
C GLY A 51 -2.71 -5.71 17.65
N THR A 52 -2.02 -4.58 17.56
CA THR A 52 -2.56 -3.36 16.93
C THR A 52 -1.79 -3.09 15.66
N LEU A 53 -2.51 -3.03 14.54
CA LEU A 53 -1.98 -2.67 13.23
C LEU A 53 -2.40 -1.23 12.93
N ALA A 54 -1.42 -0.35 12.78
CA ALA A 54 -1.66 1.00 12.29
C ALA A 54 -1.67 1.00 10.76
N ILE A 55 -2.52 1.82 10.15
CA ILE A 55 -2.56 2.01 8.69
C ILE A 55 -2.55 3.51 8.43
N THR A 56 -1.69 3.96 7.50
CA THR A 56 -1.58 5.37 7.13
C THR A 56 -1.46 5.53 5.62
N ASP A 57 -2.07 6.59 5.09
CA ASP A 57 -1.73 7.11 3.77
C ASP A 57 -0.45 7.96 3.87
N CYS A 58 0.35 7.91 2.81
CA CYS A 58 1.62 8.62 2.72
C CYS A 58 1.59 9.77 1.69
N GLY A 59 0.53 9.91 0.91
CA GLY A 59 0.39 10.99 -0.07
C GLY A 59 1.28 10.82 -1.31
N GLY A 60 1.52 9.57 -1.72
CA GLY A 60 2.35 9.22 -2.87
C GLY A 60 3.68 8.53 -2.50
N VAL A 61 4.40 8.11 -3.54
CA VAL A 61 5.66 7.36 -3.42
C VAL A 61 6.74 8.12 -2.65
N SER A 62 6.85 9.45 -2.84
CA SER A 62 7.82 10.28 -2.11
C SER A 62 7.56 10.25 -0.60
N GLY A 63 6.29 10.37 -0.20
CA GLY A 63 5.87 10.27 1.19
C GLY A 63 6.09 8.87 1.77
N ILE A 64 5.87 7.80 1.00
CA ILE A 64 6.23 6.44 1.45
C ILE A 64 7.71 6.37 1.80
N ARG A 65 8.57 6.85 0.90
CA ARG A 65 10.04 6.79 1.05
C ARG A 65 10.52 7.54 2.30
N GLU A 66 9.91 8.68 2.59
CA GLU A 66 10.21 9.48 3.77
C GLU A 66 9.67 8.84 5.06
N VAL A 67 8.38 8.50 5.09
CA VAL A 67 7.73 7.91 6.26
C VAL A 67 8.33 6.56 6.60
N ALA A 68 8.65 5.72 5.61
CA ALA A 68 9.30 4.44 5.85
C ALA A 68 10.67 4.60 6.54
N GLY A 69 11.44 5.63 6.18
CA GLY A 69 12.69 5.96 6.86
C GLY A 69 12.47 6.31 8.33
N TYR A 70 11.52 7.20 8.63
CA TYR A 70 11.21 7.58 10.01
C TYR A 70 10.67 6.40 10.83
N VAL A 71 9.80 5.59 10.23
CA VAL A 71 9.21 4.42 10.88
C VAL A 71 10.26 3.36 11.16
N ALA A 72 11.23 3.14 10.27
CA ALA A 72 12.34 2.23 10.51
C ALA A 72 13.20 2.68 11.70
N VAL A 73 13.49 3.98 11.81
CA VAL A 73 14.19 4.54 12.98
C VAL A 73 13.34 4.40 14.25
N LEU A 74 12.05 4.70 14.18
CA LEU A 74 11.13 4.53 15.31
C LEU A 74 10.98 3.06 15.72
N ALA A 75 11.09 2.10 14.80
CA ALA A 75 11.10 0.68 15.13
C ALA A 75 12.34 0.29 15.93
N HIS A 76 13.49 0.90 15.68
CA HIS A 76 14.68 0.68 16.49
C HIS A 76 14.49 1.13 17.94
N VAL A 77 13.80 2.26 18.15
CA VAL A 77 13.52 2.80 19.49
C VAL A 77 12.31 2.10 20.14
N SER A 78 11.33 1.65 19.35
CA SER A 78 10.14 0.96 19.84
C SER A 78 10.37 -0.54 19.95
N ARG A 79 10.41 -1.04 21.18
CA ARG A 79 10.42 -2.50 21.41
C ARG A 79 9.14 -3.21 20.98
N LYS A 80 8.06 -2.48 20.68
CA LYS A 80 6.75 -3.05 20.33
C LYS A 80 6.53 -3.19 18.84
N LEU A 81 7.04 -2.27 18.02
CA LEU A 81 6.85 -2.31 16.57
C LEU A 81 7.70 -3.45 15.97
N LYS A 82 7.03 -4.50 15.48
CA LYS A 82 7.68 -5.72 14.97
C LYS A 82 7.57 -5.89 13.47
N VAL A 83 6.61 -5.22 12.83
CA VAL A 83 6.36 -5.35 11.40
C VAL A 83 6.11 -3.98 10.79
N ILE A 84 6.83 -3.69 9.71
CA ILE A 84 6.59 -2.54 8.85
C ILE A 84 6.19 -3.10 7.48
N SER A 85 5.02 -2.74 7.01
CA SER A 85 4.52 -3.10 5.69
C SER A 85 4.41 -1.86 4.83
N VAL A 86 4.85 -1.95 3.57
CA VAL A 86 4.69 -0.92 2.55
C VAL A 86 3.80 -1.48 1.46
N VAL A 87 2.78 -0.74 1.05
CA VAL A 87 1.89 -1.07 -0.05
C VAL A 87 1.97 0.06 -1.05
N ILE A 88 2.34 -0.28 -2.28
CA ILE A 88 2.69 0.70 -3.33
C ILE A 88 2.26 0.19 -4.70
N ASP A 89 1.86 1.10 -5.57
CA ASP A 89 1.57 0.76 -6.97
C ASP A 89 2.89 0.51 -7.75
N ALA A 90 2.84 -0.41 -8.71
CA ALA A 90 3.95 -0.67 -9.62
C ALA A 90 4.21 0.53 -10.56
N ASP A 91 3.15 1.25 -10.93
CA ASP A 91 3.08 2.24 -12.00
C ASP A 91 3.71 1.69 -13.30
N GLU A 92 4.71 2.40 -13.83
CA GLU A 92 5.45 2.06 -15.06
C GLU A 92 6.63 1.10 -14.81
N CYS A 93 6.79 0.61 -13.57
CA CYS A 93 7.88 -0.31 -13.21
C CYS A 93 7.37 -1.75 -13.15
N SER A 94 8.29 -2.71 -13.29
CA SER A 94 8.01 -4.07 -12.83
C SER A 94 7.85 -4.13 -11.31
N LEU A 95 7.20 -5.19 -10.81
CA LEU A 95 7.01 -5.43 -9.38
C LEU A 95 8.34 -5.42 -8.61
N ALA A 96 9.35 -6.11 -9.14
CA ALA A 96 10.68 -6.18 -8.53
C ALA A 96 11.39 -4.83 -8.53
N GLU A 97 11.45 -4.13 -9.67
CA GLU A 97 12.10 -2.81 -9.76
C GLU A 97 11.50 -1.81 -8.77
N ARG A 98 10.17 -1.78 -8.65
CA ARG A 98 9.47 -0.93 -7.69
C ARG A 98 9.87 -1.27 -6.25
N ALA A 99 9.87 -2.55 -5.89
CA ALA A 99 10.26 -3.01 -4.55
C ALA A 99 11.71 -2.64 -4.20
N TYR A 100 12.65 -2.92 -5.10
CA TYR A 100 14.06 -2.57 -4.90
C TYR A 100 14.30 -1.06 -4.88
N SER A 101 13.48 -0.26 -5.57
CA SER A 101 13.57 1.21 -5.48
C SER A 101 13.30 1.73 -4.06
N ILE A 102 12.38 1.10 -3.33
CA ILE A 102 12.09 1.43 -1.92
C ILE A 102 13.27 1.07 -1.03
N ILE A 103 13.86 -0.11 -1.24
CA ILE A 103 15.03 -0.54 -0.47
C ILE A 103 16.23 0.37 -0.72
N SER A 104 16.50 0.72 -1.98
CA SER A 104 17.56 1.67 -2.31
C SER A 104 17.33 3.03 -1.64
N SER A 105 16.08 3.49 -1.59
CA SER A 105 15.70 4.73 -0.91
C SER A 105 15.87 4.67 0.61
N LEU A 106 15.62 3.51 1.23
CA LEU A 106 15.84 3.27 2.66
C LEU A 106 17.34 3.20 3.00
N LYS A 107 18.11 2.47 2.21
CA LYS A 107 19.58 2.37 2.36
C LYS A 107 20.25 3.73 2.21
N ALA A 108 19.81 4.55 1.24
CA ALA A 108 20.29 5.92 1.08
C ALA A 108 20.01 6.82 2.31
N ARG A 109 19.08 6.43 3.19
CA ARG A 109 18.74 7.11 4.45
C ARG A 109 19.38 6.42 5.67
N GLY A 110 20.33 5.51 5.46
CA GLY A 110 21.03 4.80 6.54
C GLY A 110 20.21 3.70 7.20
N VAL A 111 19.11 3.26 6.59
CA VAL A 111 18.32 2.12 7.07
C VAL A 111 18.89 0.83 6.46
N ASP A 112 19.44 -0.03 7.30
CA ASP A 112 19.96 -1.32 6.86
C ASP A 112 18.85 -2.36 6.72
N VAL A 113 18.77 -2.98 5.55
CA VAL A 113 17.78 -4.00 5.19
C VAL A 113 18.51 -5.23 4.70
N GLU A 114 18.42 -6.30 5.47
CA GLU A 114 19.08 -7.59 5.18
C GLU A 114 18.10 -8.61 4.62
N GLY A 115 18.62 -9.52 3.78
CA GLY A 115 17.86 -10.67 3.28
C GLY A 115 16.60 -10.30 2.51
N PHE A 116 16.61 -9.17 1.79
CA PHE A 116 15.46 -8.72 1.02
C PHE A 116 15.27 -9.56 -0.25
N SER A 117 14.16 -10.30 -0.31
CA SER A 117 13.82 -11.15 -1.45
C SER A 117 12.31 -11.19 -1.67
N GLU A 118 11.90 -11.60 -2.86
CA GLU A 118 10.51 -11.97 -3.13
C GLU A 118 10.15 -13.26 -2.38
N ILE A 119 8.98 -13.28 -1.74
CA ILE A 119 8.43 -14.45 -1.03
C ILE A 119 7.15 -14.98 -1.67
N HIS A 120 6.49 -14.12 -2.45
CA HIS A 120 5.34 -14.41 -3.29
C HIS A 120 5.33 -13.34 -4.39
N GLU A 121 4.71 -13.61 -5.54
CA GLU A 121 4.57 -12.62 -6.61
C GLU A 121 4.06 -11.27 -6.05
N GLY A 122 4.85 -10.21 -6.27
CA GLY A 122 4.54 -8.86 -5.81
C GLY A 122 4.72 -8.62 -4.30
N VAL A 123 5.15 -9.62 -3.53
CA VAL A 123 5.37 -9.51 -2.09
C VAL A 123 6.81 -9.86 -1.75
N PHE A 124 7.51 -8.86 -1.24
CA PHE A 124 8.91 -8.93 -0.87
C PHE A 124 9.06 -8.80 0.64
N LYS A 125 10.04 -9.49 1.20
CA LYS A 125 10.33 -9.46 2.63
C LYS A 125 11.81 -9.23 2.85
N GLY A 126 12.12 -8.38 3.82
CA GLY A 126 13.46 -8.20 4.35
C GLY A 126 13.43 -8.02 5.87
N ASN A 127 14.61 -7.91 6.45
CA ASN A 127 14.78 -7.75 7.89
C ASN A 127 15.44 -6.41 8.19
N LEU A 128 14.85 -5.69 9.13
CA LEU A 128 15.47 -4.57 9.83
C LEU A 128 16.00 -5.10 11.17
N PRO A 129 16.99 -4.44 11.79
CA PRO A 129 17.53 -4.90 13.08
C PRO A 129 16.49 -5.12 14.19
N ALA A 130 15.37 -4.36 14.17
CA ALA A 130 14.33 -4.42 15.20
C ALA A 130 12.95 -4.92 14.72
N ALA A 131 12.76 -5.11 13.41
CA ALA A 131 11.46 -5.42 12.81
C ALA A 131 11.59 -6.15 11.47
N SER A 132 10.54 -6.82 11.03
CA SER A 132 10.45 -7.29 9.64
C SER A 132 9.92 -6.17 8.74
N LEU A 133 10.46 -6.07 7.54
CA LEU A 133 9.96 -5.22 6.46
C LEU A 133 9.26 -6.10 5.43
N VAL A 134 8.03 -5.75 5.07
CA VAL A 134 7.28 -6.38 3.97
C VAL A 134 6.92 -5.30 2.97
N VAL A 135 7.22 -5.51 1.69
CA VAL A 135 6.84 -4.59 0.60
C VAL A 135 5.91 -5.34 -0.33
N CYS A 136 4.68 -4.86 -0.47
CA CYS A 136 3.70 -5.36 -1.41
C CYS A 136 3.58 -4.33 -2.54
N VAL A 137 3.92 -4.77 -3.74
CA VAL A 137 3.77 -3.99 -4.97
C VAL A 137 2.51 -4.47 -5.69
N LEU A 138 1.62 -3.53 -5.98
CA LEU A 138 0.31 -3.79 -6.57
C LEU A 138 0.31 -3.50 -8.07
N GLY A 139 -0.41 -4.33 -8.82
CA GLY A 139 -0.51 -4.21 -10.28
C GLY A 139 -0.53 -5.56 -10.98
N LEU A 140 -1.25 -5.65 -12.09
CA LEU A 140 -1.30 -6.86 -12.93
C LEU A 140 -0.63 -6.60 -14.27
N MET A 141 0.62 -7.04 -14.41
CA MET A 141 1.45 -6.83 -15.61
C MET A 141 0.88 -7.47 -16.89
N GLU A 142 -0.07 -8.40 -16.74
CA GLU A 142 -0.78 -9.04 -17.84
C GLU A 142 -1.85 -8.14 -18.49
N LEU A 143 -2.27 -7.06 -17.82
CA LEU A 143 -3.23 -6.12 -18.39
C LEU A 143 -2.53 -5.17 -19.37
N PRO A 144 -3.21 -4.70 -20.42
CA PRO A 144 -2.62 -3.85 -21.47
C PRO A 144 -2.48 -2.39 -21.03
N PHE A 145 -2.07 -2.15 -19.79
CA PHE A 145 -1.86 -0.80 -19.25
C PHE A 145 -0.38 -0.46 -19.23
N ARG A 146 -0.07 0.83 -19.33
CA ARG A 146 1.29 1.34 -19.12
C ARG A 146 1.59 1.50 -17.63
N ARG A 147 0.56 1.84 -16.84
CA ARG A 147 0.66 2.04 -15.39
C ARG A 147 -0.22 1.04 -14.66
N HIS A 148 0.39 0.33 -13.73
CA HIS A 148 -0.24 -0.73 -12.98
C HIS A 148 -0.42 -0.34 -11.51
N CYS A 149 -1.62 -0.60 -10.99
CA CYS A 149 -2.02 -0.22 -9.64
C CYS A 149 -3.03 -1.20 -9.06
N LEU A 150 -3.44 -0.98 -7.81
CA LEU A 150 -4.48 -1.79 -7.16
C LEU A 150 -5.73 -1.99 -8.03
N GLU A 151 -6.15 -0.95 -8.75
CA GLU A 151 -7.33 -0.92 -9.61
C GLU A 151 -7.30 -2.00 -10.70
N ASP A 152 -6.12 -2.50 -11.08
CA ASP A 152 -5.95 -3.58 -12.06
C ASP A 152 -6.71 -4.83 -11.64
N HIS A 153 -6.71 -5.17 -10.34
CA HIS A 153 -7.42 -6.34 -9.84
C HIS A 153 -8.93 -6.20 -10.00
N PHE A 154 -9.47 -4.99 -9.84
CA PHE A 154 -10.89 -4.73 -10.06
C PHE A 154 -11.24 -4.81 -11.55
N VAL A 155 -10.38 -4.29 -12.44
CA VAL A 155 -10.55 -4.47 -13.89
C VAL A 155 -10.57 -5.95 -14.25
N LYS A 156 -9.65 -6.75 -13.71
CA LYS A 156 -9.60 -8.20 -13.96
C LYS A 156 -10.89 -8.91 -13.55
N VAL A 157 -11.47 -8.55 -12.39
CA VAL A 157 -12.77 -9.08 -11.95
C VAL A 157 -13.87 -8.72 -12.95
N LEU A 158 -13.91 -7.50 -13.47
CA LEU A 158 -14.91 -7.07 -14.44
C LEU A 158 -14.78 -7.75 -15.80
N LEU A 159 -13.55 -8.04 -16.25
CA LEU A 159 -13.30 -8.85 -17.43
C LEU A 159 -13.84 -10.27 -17.25
N ILE A 160 -13.55 -10.90 -16.10
CA ILE A 160 -14.03 -12.25 -15.78
C ILE A 160 -15.56 -12.30 -15.68
N ASP A 161 -16.19 -11.26 -15.12
CA ASP A 161 -17.64 -11.13 -14.99
C ASP A 161 -18.34 -10.74 -16.31
N GLY A 162 -17.57 -10.56 -17.40
CA GLY A 162 -18.09 -10.18 -18.72
C GLY A 162 -18.66 -8.76 -18.81
N LYS A 163 -18.43 -7.93 -17.78
CA LYS A 163 -18.86 -6.52 -17.73
C LYS A 163 -17.95 -5.59 -18.51
N LEU A 164 -16.76 -6.06 -18.88
CA LEU A 164 -15.77 -5.34 -19.66
C LEU A 164 -15.12 -6.30 -20.66
N ARG A 165 -14.67 -5.81 -21.81
CA ARG A 165 -13.87 -6.59 -22.76
C ARG A 165 -12.45 -6.02 -22.82
N GLU A 166 -11.48 -6.86 -23.15
CA GLU A 166 -10.08 -6.43 -23.26
C GLU A 166 -9.89 -5.30 -24.27
N SER A 167 -10.64 -5.33 -25.39
CA SER A 167 -10.61 -4.25 -26.40
C SER A 167 -11.06 -2.89 -25.86
N ASP A 168 -11.82 -2.86 -24.77
CA ASP A 168 -12.26 -1.59 -24.15
C ASP A 168 -11.11 -0.92 -23.35
N LEU A 169 -10.01 -1.65 -23.08
CA LEU A 169 -8.89 -1.23 -22.25
C LEU A 169 -7.75 -0.54 -22.99
N GLU A 170 -7.51 -0.87 -24.26
CA GLU A 170 -6.35 -0.42 -25.05
C GLU A 170 -6.19 1.11 -25.17
N ARG A 171 -7.27 1.85 -24.87
CA ARG A 171 -7.33 3.31 -24.94
C ARG A 171 -6.93 4.04 -23.66
N PHE A 172 -6.66 3.32 -22.56
CA PHE A 172 -6.36 3.91 -21.26
C PHE A 172 -4.91 3.62 -20.85
N GLU A 173 -4.24 4.59 -20.20
CA GLU A 173 -2.87 4.35 -19.71
C GLU A 173 -2.85 3.53 -18.41
N SER A 174 -3.96 3.53 -17.66
CA SER A 174 -4.11 2.84 -16.38
C SER A 174 -5.55 2.39 -16.11
N SER A 175 -5.70 1.42 -15.22
CA SER A 175 -7.01 1.03 -14.68
C SER A 175 -7.73 2.17 -13.96
N LYS A 176 -7.02 3.06 -13.25
CA LYS A 176 -7.59 4.29 -12.65
C LYS A 176 -8.27 5.19 -13.67
N GLU A 177 -7.71 5.31 -14.87
CA GLU A 177 -8.35 6.05 -15.98
C GLU A 177 -9.54 5.30 -16.56
N ALA A 178 -9.41 3.98 -16.75
CA ALA A 178 -10.49 3.15 -17.24
C ALA A 178 -11.74 3.24 -16.33
N PHE A 179 -11.55 3.28 -15.01
CA PHE A 179 -12.62 3.48 -14.04
C PHE A 179 -13.27 4.86 -14.13
N LYS A 180 -12.50 5.92 -14.41
CA LYS A 180 -13.04 7.28 -14.58
C LYS A 180 -13.79 7.45 -15.91
N GLY A 181 -13.37 6.75 -16.96
CA GLY A 181 -13.93 6.89 -18.31
C GLY A 181 -15.08 5.93 -18.65
N SER A 182 -15.20 4.79 -17.95
CA SER A 182 -16.10 3.69 -18.36
C SER A 182 -17.29 3.46 -17.44
N PHE A 183 -17.33 4.10 -16.26
CA PHE A 183 -18.47 4.00 -15.34
C PHE A 183 -19.19 5.34 -15.30
N PRO A 184 -20.51 5.40 -15.64
CA PRO A 184 -21.27 6.59 -15.29
C PRO A 184 -21.19 6.76 -13.78
N GLN A 185 -20.80 7.96 -13.34
CA GLN A 185 -20.97 8.39 -11.96
C GLN A 185 -22.47 8.59 -11.71
N GLU A 186 -23.27 7.53 -11.76
CA GLU A 186 -24.65 7.58 -11.34
C GLU A 186 -24.70 7.63 -9.81
N GLY A 187 -24.73 8.87 -9.32
CA GLY A 187 -25.68 9.26 -8.29
C GLY A 187 -25.45 8.68 -6.91
N CYS A 188 -24.47 9.22 -6.18
CA CYS A 188 -24.64 9.43 -4.74
C CYS A 188 -25.64 10.59 -4.52
N GLN A 189 -26.87 10.44 -5.01
CA GLN A 189 -28.03 11.17 -4.53
C GLN A 189 -28.90 10.18 -3.76
N ARG A 190 -28.47 9.84 -2.54
CA ARG A 190 -29.38 9.27 -1.55
C ARG A 190 -29.98 10.40 -0.73
N GLY A 191 -31.28 10.58 -0.85
CA GLY A 191 -32.17 10.94 0.24
C GLY A 191 -32.12 12.39 0.72
N GLN A 192 -32.73 13.29 -0.05
CA GLN A 192 -33.58 14.32 0.55
C GLN A 192 -35.00 14.07 0.06
N GLN A 193 -35.77 13.34 0.88
CA GLN A 193 -37.19 13.55 1.16
C GLN A 193 -37.55 12.73 2.39
#